data_AF-A0A7K3H3Y9-F1
#
_entry.id   AF-A0A7K3H3Y9-F1
#
_cell.length_a   1.000
_cell.length_b   1.000
_cell.length_c   1.000
_cell.angle_alpha   90.00
_cell.angle_beta   90.00
_cell.angle_gamma   90.00
#
_symmetry.space_group_name_H-M   'P 1'
#
loop_
_entity.id
_entity.type
_entity.pdbx_description
1 polymer ?
#
loop_
_entity_poly.entity_id
_entity_poly.type
_entity_poly.pdbx_seq_one_letter_code
_entity_poly.pdbx_strand_id
1 'polypeptide(L)'
;EEGPGEAEAERLRALYEALVPYFRAEDDPEPLYAHGGDWEAVFLDHAFDETGRPVLLELCYPPYFTDGEPGFRARIEQVLHAKCGRGREYLFDWDEEGNVLTLTVLPPLPDDIRAQRFVTAPGETVLGFTGPESVRRTLPAVRGDALEDAADVPPVLWRTGPRSAEPHLLVLGRPGSGTTTLLRSIALQALRDGDVLVVDGSGTGEYACLAGRRGVPAVECGLGGALAVLEWAAHETERRLLSVHEARRTGRPVPEDVRRRLWIVVDRP
;
A
#
# COMPACT_ATOMS: atom_id res chain seq x y z
N GLU A 1 34.18 -14.10 8.52
CA GLU A 1 32.92 -14.45 7.87
C GLU A 1 33.23 -15.43 6.75
N GLU A 2 32.47 -16.52 6.64
CA GLU A 2 32.53 -17.37 5.45
C GLU A 2 31.87 -16.55 4.32
N GLY A 3 32.60 -16.30 3.24
CA GLY A 3 32.10 -15.55 2.08
C GLY A 3 30.90 -16.24 1.43
N PRO A 4 30.31 -15.61 0.39
CA PRO A 4 29.09 -16.14 -0.24
C PRO A 4 29.30 -17.58 -0.72
N GLY A 5 28.25 -18.40 -0.59
CA GLY A 5 28.25 -19.73 -1.17
C GLY A 5 28.39 -19.67 -2.70
N GLU A 6 28.74 -20.79 -3.34
CA GLU A 6 28.98 -20.86 -4.79
C GLU A 6 27.79 -20.31 -5.61
N ALA A 7 26.56 -20.65 -5.22
CA ALA A 7 25.33 -20.17 -5.87
C ALA A 7 25.08 -18.66 -5.68
N GLU A 8 25.46 -18.10 -4.53
CA GLU A 8 25.34 -16.68 -4.21
C GLU A 8 26.37 -15.87 -5.01
N ALA A 9 27.61 -16.35 -5.10
CA ALA A 9 28.66 -15.75 -5.92
C ALA A 9 28.30 -15.75 -7.42
N GLU A 10 27.74 -16.85 -7.94
CA GLU A 10 27.21 -16.90 -9.32
C GLU A 10 26.09 -15.87 -9.55
N ARG A 11 25.23 -15.67 -8.55
CA ARG A 11 24.15 -14.69 -8.61
C ARG A 11 24.67 -13.25 -8.61
N LEU A 12 25.65 -12.93 -7.78
CA LEU A 12 26.33 -11.63 -7.79
C LEU A 12 27.02 -11.37 -9.13
N ARG A 13 27.74 -12.36 -9.67
CA ARG A 13 28.36 -12.26 -11.00
C ARG A 13 27.32 -12.01 -12.09
N ALA A 14 26.19 -12.72 -12.06
CA ALA A 14 25.11 -12.53 -13.04
C ALA A 14 24.43 -11.15 -12.92
N LEU A 15 24.35 -10.59 -11.71
CA LEU A 15 23.88 -9.23 -11.45
C LEU A 15 24.86 -8.19 -12.00
N TYR A 16 26.15 -8.33 -11.67
CA TYR A 16 27.22 -7.48 -12.19
C TYR A 16 27.19 -7.44 -13.73
N GLU A 17 27.19 -8.60 -14.40
CA GLU A 17 27.13 -8.67 -15.87
C GLU A 17 25.89 -8.00 -16.46
N ALA A 18 24.77 -7.99 -15.74
CA ALA A 18 23.54 -7.33 -16.17
C ALA A 18 23.63 -5.79 -16.06
N LEU A 19 24.50 -5.27 -15.18
CA LEU A 19 24.73 -3.85 -14.96
C LEU A 19 25.79 -3.27 -15.90
N VAL A 20 26.72 -4.10 -16.40
CA VAL A 20 27.80 -3.67 -17.33
C VAL A 20 27.30 -2.80 -18.48
N PRO A 21 26.19 -3.11 -19.19
CA PRO A 21 25.72 -2.27 -20.30
C PRO A 21 25.28 -0.85 -19.92
N TYR A 22 25.05 -0.59 -18.63
CA TYR A 22 24.51 0.68 -18.13
C TYR A 22 25.57 1.53 -17.44
N PHE A 23 26.54 0.88 -16.79
CA PHE A 23 27.62 1.57 -16.07
C PHE A 23 28.93 1.67 -16.85
N ARG A 24 29.12 0.89 -17.91
CA ARG A 24 30.36 0.97 -18.70
C ARG A 24 30.42 2.24 -19.55
N ALA A 25 31.52 2.97 -19.49
CA ALA A 25 31.92 3.98 -20.48
C ALA A 25 33.00 3.43 -21.43
N GLU A 26 32.91 3.71 -22.73
CA GLU A 26 33.89 3.22 -23.73
C GLU A 26 35.26 3.90 -23.62
N ASP A 27 35.29 5.13 -23.13
CA ASP A 27 36.51 5.96 -23.01
C ASP A 27 37.23 5.83 -21.65
N ASP A 28 36.72 4.98 -20.76
CA ASP A 28 37.31 4.73 -19.44
C ASP A 28 38.47 3.70 -19.56
N PRO A 29 39.72 4.06 -19.24
CA PRO A 29 40.85 3.15 -19.35
C PRO A 29 40.84 2.04 -18.28
N GLU A 30 40.18 2.25 -17.15
CA GLU A 30 40.10 1.30 -16.03
C GLU A 30 38.64 1.20 -15.54
N PRO A 31 37.73 0.66 -16.37
CA PRO A 31 36.31 0.68 -16.07
C PRO A 31 35.98 -0.23 -14.90
N LEU A 32 35.26 0.32 -13.91
CA LEU A 32 34.70 -0.42 -12.79
C LEU A 32 33.77 -1.56 -13.27
N TYR A 33 33.13 -1.37 -14.43
CA TYR A 33 32.26 -2.36 -15.06
C TYR A 33 32.76 -2.74 -16.46
N ALA A 34 33.20 -3.99 -16.59
CA ALA A 34 33.57 -4.65 -17.83
C ALA A 34 33.08 -6.10 -17.86
N HIS A 35 32.80 -6.63 -19.05
CA HIS A 35 32.46 -8.04 -19.22
C HIS A 35 33.59 -8.94 -18.74
N GLY A 36 33.28 -9.91 -17.87
CA GLY A 36 34.26 -10.77 -17.21
C GLY A 36 35.10 -10.05 -16.14
N GLY A 37 34.70 -8.84 -15.73
CA GLY A 37 35.36 -8.07 -14.69
C GLY A 37 35.09 -8.60 -13.29
N ASP A 38 35.67 -7.92 -12.30
CA ASP A 38 35.64 -8.34 -10.91
C ASP A 38 34.41 -7.80 -10.18
N TRP A 39 33.45 -8.67 -9.92
CA TRP A 39 32.24 -8.32 -9.17
C TRP A 39 32.54 -8.03 -7.69
N GLU A 40 33.61 -8.60 -7.12
CA GLU A 40 33.97 -8.39 -5.70
C GLU A 40 34.44 -6.96 -5.46
N ALA A 41 35.01 -6.31 -6.47
CA ALA A 41 35.39 -4.89 -6.41
C ALA A 41 34.19 -3.93 -6.43
N VAL A 42 33.01 -4.41 -6.81
CA VAL A 42 31.79 -3.61 -6.99
C VAL A 42 30.82 -3.77 -5.83
N PHE A 43 30.59 -5.01 -5.39
CA PHE A 43 29.65 -5.29 -4.30
C PHE A 43 30.35 -5.14 -2.95
N LEU A 44 30.05 -4.04 -2.26
CA LEU A 44 30.63 -3.70 -0.96
C LEU A 44 30.08 -4.58 0.17
N ASP A 45 28.76 -4.81 0.14
CA ASP A 45 28.06 -5.65 1.10
C ASP A 45 26.90 -6.38 0.42
N HIS A 46 26.57 -7.57 0.93
CA HIS A 46 25.47 -8.37 0.43
C HIS A 46 24.97 -9.35 1.49
N ALA A 47 23.66 -9.56 1.48
CA ALA A 47 23.05 -10.60 2.29
C ALA A 47 21.96 -11.32 1.48
N PHE A 48 21.80 -12.61 1.77
CA PHE A 48 20.82 -13.48 1.14
C PHE A 48 19.86 -14.10 2.17
N ASP A 49 18.61 -14.35 1.78
CA ASP A 49 17.69 -15.16 2.58
C ASP A 49 17.98 -16.66 2.42
N GLU A 50 17.27 -17.49 3.19
CA GLU A 50 17.40 -18.96 3.18
C GLU A 50 17.14 -19.60 1.81
N THR A 51 16.54 -18.85 0.87
CA THR A 51 16.27 -19.30 -0.50
C THR A 51 17.35 -18.87 -1.51
N GLY A 52 18.40 -18.18 -1.04
CA GLY A 52 19.45 -17.60 -1.88
C GLY A 52 19.01 -16.34 -2.62
N ARG A 53 17.99 -15.62 -2.12
CA ARG A 53 17.55 -14.34 -2.68
C ARG A 53 18.28 -13.18 -2.02
N PRO A 54 18.77 -12.17 -2.78
CA PRO A 54 19.32 -10.96 -2.18
C PRO A 54 18.29 -10.27 -1.29
N VAL A 55 18.68 -9.97 -0.05
CA VAL A 55 17.91 -9.12 0.88
C VAL A 55 18.62 -7.78 1.15
N LEU A 56 19.92 -7.74 0.89
CA LEU A 56 20.76 -6.54 0.88
C LEU A 56 21.75 -6.66 -0.29
N LEU A 57 21.92 -5.60 -1.07
CA LEU A 57 23.07 -5.40 -1.96
C LEU A 57 23.51 -3.94 -1.83
N GLU A 58 24.78 -3.74 -1.48
CA GLU A 58 25.43 -2.44 -1.54
C GLU A 58 26.47 -2.51 -2.67
N LEU A 59 26.35 -1.64 -3.66
CA LEU A 59 27.23 -1.65 -4.83
C LEU A 59 27.69 -0.26 -5.22
N CYS A 60 28.96 -0.15 -5.60
CA CYS A 60 29.51 1.06 -6.19
C CYS A 60 29.07 1.20 -7.64
N TYR A 61 28.78 2.44 -8.06
CA TYR A 61 28.63 2.79 -9.46
C TYR A 61 29.69 3.83 -9.88
N PRO A 62 29.99 3.97 -11.19
CA PRO A 62 31.03 4.89 -11.62
C PRO A 62 30.64 6.36 -11.41
N PRO A 63 31.60 7.24 -11.08
CA PRO A 63 31.32 8.65 -10.79
C PRO A 63 30.85 9.47 -11.99
N TYR A 64 30.97 8.93 -13.21
CA TYR A 64 30.43 9.54 -14.43
C TYR A 64 28.99 9.10 -14.73
N PHE A 65 28.41 8.18 -13.96
CA PHE A 65 27.03 7.78 -14.14
C PHE A 65 26.11 8.96 -13.77
N THR A 66 25.15 9.26 -14.64
CA THR A 66 24.23 10.40 -14.50
C THR A 66 23.07 10.06 -13.56
N ASP A 67 23.38 9.77 -12.30
CA ASP A 67 22.40 9.45 -11.27
C ASP A 67 21.44 10.62 -10.96
N GLY A 68 21.85 11.87 -11.13
CA GLY A 68 20.97 13.04 -10.98
C GLY A 68 19.79 13.09 -11.98
N GLU A 69 19.80 12.23 -13.00
CA GLU A 69 18.73 12.09 -13.98
C GLU A 69 17.81 10.89 -13.66
N PRO A 70 16.51 11.12 -13.35
CA PRO A 70 15.60 10.04 -12.91
C PRO A 70 15.46 8.88 -13.89
N GLY A 71 15.62 9.12 -15.19
CA GLY A 71 15.55 8.08 -16.22
C GLY A 71 16.68 7.05 -16.12
N PHE A 72 17.87 7.48 -15.70
CA PHE A 72 19.02 6.60 -15.53
C PHE A 72 18.87 5.73 -14.28
N ARG A 73 18.47 6.32 -13.14
CA ARG A 73 18.15 5.55 -11.92
C ARG A 73 17.08 4.50 -12.16
N ALA A 74 15.95 4.92 -12.75
CA ALA A 74 14.83 4.02 -13.04
C ALA A 74 15.26 2.82 -13.91
N ARG A 75 16.23 3.00 -14.80
CA ARG A 75 16.74 1.92 -15.64
C ARG A 75 17.54 0.90 -14.86
N ILE A 76 18.40 1.34 -13.94
CA ILE A 76 19.16 0.45 -13.05
C ILE A 76 18.21 -0.30 -12.11
N GLU A 77 17.28 0.42 -11.49
CA GLU A 77 16.26 -0.17 -10.61
C GLU A 77 15.43 -1.24 -11.33
N GLN A 78 15.06 -0.99 -12.59
CA GLN A 78 14.35 -1.97 -13.43
C GLN A 78 15.17 -3.25 -13.66
N VAL A 79 16.47 -3.13 -13.93
CA VAL A 79 17.37 -4.27 -14.14
C VAL A 79 17.51 -5.08 -12.85
N LEU A 80 17.77 -4.40 -11.73
CA LEU A 80 17.91 -5.03 -10.42
C LEU A 80 16.60 -5.71 -9.99
N HIS A 81 15.45 -5.08 -10.18
CA HIS A 81 14.15 -5.72 -9.95
C HIS A 81 13.95 -6.99 -10.78
N ALA A 82 14.33 -6.96 -12.06
CA ALA A 82 14.20 -8.12 -12.94
C ALA A 82 15.13 -9.27 -12.53
N LYS A 83 16.34 -8.96 -12.07
CA LYS A 83 17.37 -9.96 -11.73
C LYS A 83 17.25 -10.50 -10.30
N CYS A 84 16.85 -9.67 -9.35
CA CYS A 84 16.64 -10.06 -7.94
C CYS A 84 15.26 -10.70 -7.69
N GLY A 85 14.30 -10.55 -8.62
CA GLY A 85 12.96 -11.13 -8.51
C GLY A 85 12.03 -10.41 -7.52
N ARG A 86 10.71 -10.62 -7.59
CA ARG A 86 9.70 -9.97 -6.71
C ARG A 86 9.84 -8.44 -6.63
N GLY A 87 9.91 -7.79 -7.79
CA GLY A 87 10.31 -6.40 -7.99
C GLY A 87 9.45 -5.28 -7.39
N ARG A 88 8.76 -5.48 -6.28
CA ARG A 88 8.11 -4.40 -5.49
C ARG A 88 8.47 -4.45 -4.00
N GLU A 89 9.42 -5.30 -3.63
CA GLU A 89 9.79 -5.53 -2.23
C GLU A 89 11.09 -4.80 -1.83
N TYR A 90 11.80 -4.22 -2.79
CA TYR A 90 13.07 -3.54 -2.55
C TYR A 90 12.90 -2.02 -2.44
N LEU A 91 13.61 -1.45 -1.47
CA LEU A 91 13.93 -0.03 -1.40
C LEU A 91 15.30 0.18 -2.05
N PHE A 92 15.40 1.21 -2.90
CA PHE A 92 16.66 1.70 -3.44
C PHE A 92 17.02 3.01 -2.76
N ASP A 93 18.26 3.08 -2.28
CA ASP A 93 18.85 4.29 -1.73
C ASP A 93 20.11 4.63 -2.53
N TRP A 94 20.13 5.84 -3.08
CA TRP A 94 21.21 6.33 -3.94
C TRP A 94 22.01 7.36 -3.16
N ASP A 95 23.22 7.00 -2.76
CA ASP A 95 24.21 7.93 -2.23
C ASP A 95 25.02 8.53 -3.38
N GLU A 96 24.55 9.69 -3.87
CA GLU A 96 25.17 10.45 -4.96
C GLU A 96 26.60 10.92 -4.63
N GLU A 97 26.89 11.24 -3.37
CA GLU A 97 28.23 11.67 -2.96
C GLU A 97 29.21 10.49 -2.92
N GLY A 98 28.73 9.34 -2.41
CA GLY A 98 29.51 8.11 -2.31
C GLY A 98 29.62 7.33 -3.62
N ASN A 99 28.74 7.59 -4.59
CA ASN A 99 28.49 6.72 -5.75
C ASN A 99 28.13 5.28 -5.36
N VAL A 100 27.27 5.15 -4.34
CA VAL A 100 26.83 3.86 -3.80
C VAL A 100 25.33 3.71 -3.96
N LEU A 101 24.91 2.56 -4.47
CA LEU A 101 23.52 2.15 -4.53
C LEU A 101 23.27 1.03 -3.53
N THR A 102 22.38 1.28 -2.58
CA THR A 102 21.90 0.28 -1.63
C THR A 102 20.52 -0.22 -2.05
N LEU A 103 20.41 -1.53 -2.22
CA LEU A 103 19.16 -2.26 -2.41
C LEU A 103 18.85 -3.04 -1.13
N THR A 104 17.73 -2.77 -0.47
CA THR A 104 17.33 -3.51 0.73
C THR A 104 15.89 -3.99 0.62
N VAL A 105 15.61 -5.23 1.05
CA VAL A 105 14.23 -5.72 1.21
C VAL A 105 13.59 -5.02 2.40
N LEU A 106 12.46 -4.37 2.18
CA LEU A 106 11.72 -3.74 3.27
C LEU A 106 11.25 -4.79 4.28
N PRO A 107 11.38 -4.53 5.59
CA PRO A 107 10.80 -5.41 6.59
C PRO A 107 9.27 -5.48 6.39
N PRO A 108 8.62 -6.57 6.82
CA PRO A 108 7.18 -6.65 6.78
C PRO A 108 6.56 -5.46 7.51
N LEU A 109 5.47 -4.94 6.97
CA LEU A 109 4.71 -3.89 7.64
C LEU A 109 4.20 -4.40 9.00
N PRO A 110 4.01 -3.51 9.98
CA PRO A 110 3.45 -3.86 11.28
C PRO A 110 2.18 -4.70 11.16
N ASP A 111 2.19 -5.90 11.75
CA ASP A 111 1.06 -6.82 11.81
C ASP A 111 0.37 -6.82 13.18
N ASP A 112 0.79 -5.93 14.07
CA ASP A 112 0.31 -5.76 15.44
C ASP A 112 -0.78 -4.67 15.55
N ILE A 113 -1.03 -3.91 14.48
CA ILE A 113 -2.09 -2.88 14.48
C ILE A 113 -3.41 -3.49 14.01
N ARG A 114 -4.36 -3.61 14.94
CA ARG A 114 -5.71 -4.14 14.67
C ARG A 114 -6.69 -3.04 14.27
N ALA A 115 -7.83 -3.44 13.71
CA ALA A 115 -8.95 -2.53 13.45
C ALA A 115 -9.42 -1.91 14.77
N GLN A 116 -9.33 -0.59 14.87
CA GLN A 116 -9.61 0.15 16.10
C GLN A 116 -10.19 1.52 15.79
N ARG A 117 -10.42 2.31 16.84
CA ARG A 117 -10.91 3.66 16.67
C ARG A 117 -9.78 4.64 16.26
N PHE A 118 -9.46 4.72 14.96
CA PHE A 118 -8.54 5.74 14.44
C PHE A 118 -9.11 7.16 14.51
N VAL A 119 -8.31 8.15 14.93
CA VAL A 119 -8.72 9.57 14.97
C VAL A 119 -8.26 10.26 13.70
N THR A 120 -9.16 10.49 12.74
CA THR A 120 -8.85 11.12 11.45
C THR A 120 -9.60 12.43 11.25
N ALA A 121 -9.21 13.23 10.25
CA ALA A 121 -10.00 14.40 9.88
C ALA A 121 -11.32 13.97 9.20
N PRO A 122 -12.36 14.82 9.21
CA PRO A 122 -13.61 14.50 8.52
C PRO A 122 -13.39 14.16 7.04
N GLY A 123 -13.91 13.02 6.60
CA GLY A 123 -13.73 12.54 5.24
C GLY A 123 -12.44 11.79 4.96
N GLU A 124 -11.73 11.34 5.99
CA GLU A 124 -10.58 10.47 5.86
C GLU A 124 -10.84 9.10 6.49
N THR A 125 -10.46 8.05 5.77
CA THR A 125 -10.54 6.65 6.19
C THR A 125 -9.14 6.05 6.14
N VAL A 126 -8.75 5.32 7.18
CA VAL A 126 -7.45 4.63 7.23
C VAL A 126 -7.55 3.33 6.42
N LEU A 127 -6.67 3.17 5.44
CA LEU A 127 -6.51 1.93 4.66
C LEU A 127 -5.43 1.01 5.25
N GLY A 128 -4.44 1.58 5.94
CA GLY A 128 -3.32 0.85 6.51
C GLY A 128 -2.26 1.81 7.04
N PHE A 129 -1.05 1.29 7.24
CA PHE A 129 0.11 2.03 7.76
C PHE A 129 1.34 1.75 6.89
N THR A 130 2.27 2.69 6.87
CA THR A 130 3.52 2.62 6.10
C THR A 130 4.73 2.71 7.04
N GLY A 131 5.94 2.68 6.48
CA GLY A 131 7.17 2.88 7.26
C GLY A 131 7.26 4.28 7.88
N PRO A 132 7.97 4.43 9.01
CA PRO A 132 8.05 5.67 9.80
C PRO A 132 8.52 6.88 8.97
N GLU A 133 9.45 6.67 8.04
CA GLU A 133 10.05 7.74 7.23
C GLU A 133 9.23 8.11 5.99
N SER A 134 8.16 7.37 5.67
CA SER A 134 7.44 7.57 4.41
C SER A 134 6.63 8.87 4.37
N VAL A 135 6.11 9.34 5.51
CA VAL A 135 5.29 10.55 5.60
C VAL A 135 5.45 11.24 6.95
N ARG A 136 5.35 12.57 6.98
CA ARG A 136 5.43 13.36 8.22
C ARG A 136 4.20 13.26 9.12
N ARG A 137 3.05 12.87 8.56
CA ARG A 137 1.80 12.82 9.32
C ARG A 137 1.68 11.46 10.00
N THR A 138 1.38 11.47 11.29
CA THR A 138 1.12 10.27 12.09
C THR A 138 -0.30 10.28 12.66
N LEU A 139 -0.76 9.10 13.11
CA LEU A 139 -1.96 8.92 13.91
C LEU A 139 -1.62 8.07 15.14
N PRO A 140 -2.25 8.33 16.30
CA PRO A 140 -2.15 7.44 17.42
C PRO A 140 -2.84 6.12 17.08
N ALA A 141 -2.13 5.00 17.23
CA ALA A 141 -2.69 3.66 17.12
C ALA A 141 -2.14 2.77 18.24
N VAL A 142 -3.03 1.97 18.83
CA VAL A 142 -2.62 0.89 19.73
C VAL A 142 -1.98 -0.21 18.90
N ARG A 143 -0.75 -0.59 19.28
CA ARG A 143 -0.04 -1.75 18.75
C ARG A 143 -0.25 -2.92 19.71
N GLY A 144 -0.54 -4.12 19.21
CA GLY A 144 -0.86 -5.26 20.08
C GLY A 144 -2.18 -5.08 20.82
N ASP A 145 -2.21 -5.49 22.10
CA ASP A 145 -3.44 -5.63 22.88
C ASP A 145 -3.58 -4.59 24.02
N ALA A 146 -2.50 -3.89 24.41
CA ALA A 146 -2.51 -2.95 25.53
C ALA A 146 -2.47 -1.49 25.06
N LEU A 147 -3.27 -0.62 25.70
CA LEU A 147 -3.26 0.82 25.41
C LEU A 147 -1.89 1.48 25.63
N GLU A 148 -1.08 0.87 26.50
CA GLU A 148 0.28 1.28 26.84
C GLU A 148 1.23 1.20 25.63
N ASP A 149 0.92 0.31 24.67
CA ASP A 149 1.68 0.10 23.43
C ASP A 149 1.23 1.07 22.31
N ALA A 150 0.55 2.16 22.67
CA ALA A 150 0.14 3.17 21.70
C ALA A 150 1.36 3.91 21.13
N ALA A 151 1.39 4.03 19.81
CA ALA A 151 2.43 4.76 19.10
C ALA A 151 1.83 5.62 17.99
N ASP A 152 2.54 6.70 17.66
CA ASP A 152 2.25 7.50 16.48
C ASP A 152 2.78 6.80 15.24
N VAL A 153 1.86 6.40 14.36
CA VAL A 153 2.17 5.61 13.17
C VAL A 153 1.72 6.35 11.90
N PRO A 154 2.50 6.32 10.82
CA PRO A 154 2.17 7.00 9.58
C PRO A 154 1.05 6.26 8.82
N PRO A 155 -0.13 6.89 8.61
CA PRO A 155 -1.26 6.23 7.99
C PRO A 155 -1.22 6.31 6.47
N VAL A 156 -1.80 5.30 5.82
CA VAL A 156 -2.27 5.38 4.44
C VAL A 156 -3.74 5.78 4.49
N LEU A 157 -4.07 6.97 3.98
CA LEU A 157 -5.39 7.57 4.08
C LEU A 157 -6.12 7.62 2.74
N TRP A 158 -7.37 7.20 2.75
CA TRP A 158 -8.31 7.42 1.66
C TRP A 158 -9.21 8.63 1.98
N ARG A 159 -9.20 9.62 1.09
CA ARG A 159 -9.98 10.85 1.24
C ARG A 159 -11.28 10.74 0.46
N THR A 160 -12.41 10.68 1.16
CA THR A 160 -13.77 10.56 0.60
C THR A 160 -14.61 11.81 0.85
N GLY A 161 -13.97 12.94 1.16
CA GLY A 161 -14.65 14.21 1.40
C GLY A 161 -15.34 14.78 0.14
N PRO A 162 -16.17 15.84 0.29
CA PRO A 162 -16.97 16.42 -0.80
C PRO A 162 -16.20 16.93 -2.03
N ARG A 163 -14.87 17.06 -1.92
CA ARG A 163 -13.98 17.48 -3.01
C ARG A 163 -13.11 16.34 -3.54
N SER A 164 -13.34 15.11 -3.11
CA SER A 164 -12.57 13.97 -3.60
C SER A 164 -13.00 13.62 -5.02
N ALA A 165 -12.04 13.54 -5.94
CA ALA A 165 -12.25 13.02 -7.27
C ALA A 165 -12.40 11.48 -7.28
N GLU A 166 -12.05 10.81 -6.18
CA GLU A 166 -11.96 9.35 -6.07
C GLU A 166 -12.78 8.85 -4.87
N PRO A 167 -14.13 8.90 -4.95
CA PRO A 167 -15.03 8.48 -3.87
C PRO A 167 -15.22 6.96 -3.79
N HIS A 168 -14.58 6.19 -4.68
CA HIS A 168 -14.70 4.74 -4.75
C HIS A 168 -13.35 4.06 -4.53
N LEU A 169 -13.37 2.87 -3.94
CA LEU A 169 -12.20 2.04 -3.69
C LEU A 169 -12.46 0.64 -4.24
N LEU A 170 -11.52 0.13 -5.05
CA LEU A 170 -11.46 -1.27 -5.47
C LEU A 170 -10.31 -1.94 -4.73
N VAL A 171 -10.61 -3.02 -4.00
CA VAL A 171 -9.61 -3.80 -3.27
C VAL A 171 -9.43 -5.14 -3.98
N LEU A 172 -8.21 -5.45 -4.39
CA LEU A 172 -7.84 -6.70 -5.05
C LEU A 172 -6.77 -7.42 -4.24
N GLY A 173 -6.84 -8.74 -4.20
CA GLY A 173 -5.90 -9.55 -3.43
C GLY A 173 -6.02 -11.04 -3.73
N ARG A 174 -4.95 -11.78 -3.43
CA ARG A 174 -4.97 -13.25 -3.49
C ARG A 174 -5.78 -13.81 -2.31
N PRO A 175 -6.24 -15.08 -2.37
CA PRO A 175 -6.82 -15.72 -1.20
C PRO A 175 -5.94 -15.57 0.04
N GLY A 176 -6.53 -15.18 1.16
CA GLY A 176 -5.81 -14.95 2.42
C GLY A 176 -5.10 -13.60 2.55
N SER A 177 -5.16 -12.70 1.56
CA SER A 177 -4.48 -11.40 1.65
C SER A 177 -5.20 -10.36 2.54
N GLY A 178 -6.30 -10.73 3.20
CA GLY A 178 -7.01 -9.84 4.13
C GLY A 178 -7.95 -8.81 3.50
N THR A 179 -8.39 -8.96 2.25
CA THR A 179 -9.32 -8.02 1.59
C THR A 179 -10.62 -7.82 2.39
N THR A 180 -11.25 -8.92 2.81
CA THR A 180 -12.44 -8.92 3.68
C THR A 180 -12.17 -8.19 5.00
N THR A 181 -11.01 -8.43 5.63
CA THR A 181 -10.62 -7.74 6.88
C THR A 181 -10.46 -6.23 6.69
N LEU A 182 -9.86 -5.79 5.58
CA LEU A 182 -9.75 -4.38 5.23
C LEU A 182 -11.14 -3.75 5.05
N LEU A 183 -12.02 -4.38 4.26
CA LEU A 183 -13.37 -3.88 4.03
C LEU A 183 -14.19 -3.80 5.33
N ARG A 184 -14.04 -4.78 6.24
CA ARG A 184 -14.64 -4.74 7.58
C ARG A 184 -14.10 -3.57 8.42
N SER A 185 -12.80 -3.33 8.39
CA SER A 185 -12.18 -2.17 9.06
C SER A 185 -12.73 -0.85 8.53
N ILE A 186 -12.86 -0.72 7.20
CA ILE A 186 -13.45 0.46 6.54
C ILE A 186 -14.92 0.64 6.95
N ALA A 187 -15.72 -0.43 6.93
CA ALA A 187 -17.12 -0.40 7.36
C ALA A 187 -17.26 0.10 8.81
N LEU A 188 -16.41 -0.38 9.73
CA LEU A 188 -16.42 0.07 11.13
C LEU A 188 -16.02 1.55 11.29
N GLN A 189 -15.09 2.04 10.47
CA GLN A 189 -14.74 3.47 10.44
C GLN A 189 -15.89 4.32 9.90
N ALA A 190 -16.53 3.88 8.82
CA ALA A 190 -17.64 4.56 8.16
C ALA A 190 -18.89 4.69 9.05
N LEU A 191 -19.15 3.73 9.94
CA LEU A 191 -20.31 3.76 10.85
C LEU A 191 -20.29 4.91 11.86
N ARG A 192 -19.16 5.60 12.05
CA ARG A 192 -19.08 6.74 12.97
C ARG A 192 -19.96 7.90 12.53
N ASP A 193 -19.93 8.22 11.25
CA ASP A 193 -20.60 9.40 10.66
C ASP A 193 -21.43 9.08 9.41
N GLY A 194 -21.53 7.80 9.05
CA GLY A 194 -22.30 7.32 7.89
C GLY A 194 -23.21 6.14 8.19
N ASP A 195 -23.91 5.73 7.15
CA ASP A 195 -24.69 4.50 7.08
C ASP A 195 -23.95 3.53 6.15
N VAL A 196 -23.88 2.25 6.51
CA VAL A 196 -23.12 1.22 5.79
C VAL A 196 -24.06 0.11 5.35
N LEU A 197 -24.17 -0.04 4.04
CA LEU A 197 -24.82 -1.15 3.38
C LEU A 197 -23.78 -2.20 3.01
N VAL A 198 -24.07 -3.48 3.27
CA VAL A 198 -23.14 -4.57 2.98
C VAL A 198 -23.78 -5.62 2.09
N VAL A 199 -23.04 -6.00 1.04
CA VAL A 199 -23.28 -7.21 0.24
C VAL A 199 -22.09 -8.15 0.46
N ASP A 200 -22.33 -9.27 1.16
CA ASP A 200 -21.36 -10.35 1.41
C ASP A 200 -21.61 -11.49 0.42
N GLY A 201 -20.97 -11.43 -0.74
CA GLY A 201 -21.14 -12.45 -1.78
C GLY A 201 -20.46 -13.78 -1.44
N SER A 202 -19.64 -13.83 -0.38
CA SER A 202 -19.10 -15.10 0.11
C SER A 202 -20.13 -15.95 0.86
N GLY A 203 -21.15 -15.30 1.45
CA GLY A 203 -22.14 -15.96 2.31
C GLY A 203 -21.58 -16.60 3.58
N THR A 204 -20.34 -16.29 3.94
CA THR A 204 -19.67 -16.90 5.10
C THR A 204 -20.03 -16.22 6.42
N GLY A 205 -20.76 -15.09 6.38
CA GLY A 205 -21.24 -14.40 7.58
C GLY A 205 -20.19 -13.48 8.20
N GLU A 206 -19.16 -13.10 7.44
CA GLU A 206 -18.06 -12.22 7.87
C GLU A 206 -18.54 -10.85 8.37
N TYR A 207 -19.74 -10.45 7.93
CA TYR A 207 -20.38 -9.19 8.28
C TYR A 207 -21.60 -9.33 9.19
N ALA A 208 -21.92 -10.55 9.65
CA ALA A 208 -23.10 -10.78 10.50
C ALA A 208 -23.09 -9.94 11.79
N CYS A 209 -21.91 -9.62 12.31
CA CYS A 209 -21.75 -8.77 13.49
C CYS A 209 -22.17 -7.30 13.29
N LEU A 210 -22.47 -6.88 12.06
CA LEU A 210 -22.99 -5.54 11.72
C LEU A 210 -24.53 -5.50 11.65
N ALA A 211 -25.18 -6.63 11.42
CA ALA A 211 -26.63 -6.69 11.24
C ALA A 211 -27.35 -6.13 12.48
N GLY A 212 -28.38 -5.29 12.24
CA GLY A 212 -29.17 -4.65 13.30
C GLY A 212 -28.46 -3.52 14.07
N ARG A 213 -27.21 -3.18 13.73
CA ARG A 213 -26.53 -2.04 14.35
C ARG A 213 -27.06 -0.72 13.78
N ARG A 214 -26.98 0.33 14.60
CA ARG A 214 -27.30 1.70 14.18
C ARG A 214 -26.42 2.09 12.99
N GLY A 215 -27.05 2.62 11.94
CA GLY A 215 -26.37 3.00 10.70
C GLY A 215 -26.08 1.83 9.77
N VAL A 216 -26.62 0.63 10.01
CA VAL A 216 -26.51 -0.50 9.08
C VAL A 216 -27.91 -0.82 8.54
N PRO A 217 -28.29 -0.33 7.35
CA PRO A 217 -29.62 -0.57 6.79
C PRO A 217 -29.86 -2.05 6.50
N ALA A 218 -28.86 -2.74 5.97
CA ALA A 218 -28.92 -4.17 5.67
C ALA A 218 -27.52 -4.78 5.47
N VAL A 219 -27.45 -6.10 5.69
CA VAL A 219 -26.32 -6.98 5.40
C VAL A 219 -26.88 -8.16 4.62
N GLU A 220 -26.62 -8.22 3.32
CA GLU A 220 -27.20 -9.21 2.41
C GLU A 220 -26.14 -10.16 1.87
N CYS A 221 -26.46 -11.45 1.81
CA CYS A 221 -25.56 -12.48 1.27
C CYS A 221 -26.17 -13.28 0.10
N GLY A 222 -27.47 -13.15 -0.13
CA GLY A 222 -28.17 -13.80 -1.25
C GLY A 222 -28.39 -12.83 -2.41
N LEU A 223 -28.42 -13.35 -3.64
CA LEU A 223 -28.62 -12.54 -4.86
C LEU A 223 -29.90 -11.68 -4.80
N GLY A 224 -31.02 -12.26 -4.36
CA GLY A 224 -32.29 -11.52 -4.27
C GLY A 224 -32.24 -10.36 -3.29
N GLY A 225 -31.62 -10.58 -2.11
CA GLY A 225 -31.39 -9.53 -1.12
C GLY A 225 -30.43 -8.46 -1.62
N ALA A 226 -29.32 -8.88 -2.25
CA ALA A 226 -28.33 -7.99 -2.85
C ALA A 226 -28.96 -7.07 -3.92
N LEU A 227 -29.80 -7.60 -4.81
CA LEU A 227 -30.50 -6.80 -5.81
C LEU A 227 -31.47 -5.80 -5.16
N ALA A 228 -32.31 -6.28 -4.24
CA ALA A 228 -33.28 -5.43 -3.55
C ALA A 228 -32.60 -4.29 -2.78
N VAL A 229 -31.47 -4.58 -2.13
CA VAL A 229 -30.76 -3.60 -1.32
C VAL A 229 -30.00 -2.57 -2.15
N LEU A 230 -29.45 -2.98 -3.30
CA LEU A 230 -28.84 -2.06 -4.27
C LEU A 230 -29.89 -1.18 -4.94
N GLU A 231 -31.06 -1.73 -5.26
CA GLU A 231 -32.20 -0.95 -5.74
C GLU A 231 -32.64 0.09 -4.69
N TRP A 232 -32.76 -0.31 -3.43
CA TRP A 232 -33.02 0.63 -2.34
C TRP A 232 -31.93 1.72 -2.26
N ALA A 233 -30.65 1.37 -2.38
CA ALA A 233 -29.55 2.33 -2.32
C ALA A 233 -29.61 3.37 -3.46
N ALA A 234 -30.05 2.96 -4.65
CA ALA A 234 -30.28 3.87 -5.77
C ALA A 234 -31.37 4.90 -5.44
N HIS A 235 -32.54 4.44 -4.99
CA HIS A 235 -33.65 5.31 -4.57
C HIS A 235 -33.26 6.23 -3.40
N GLU A 236 -32.51 5.70 -2.44
CA GLU A 236 -32.03 6.47 -1.29
C GLU A 236 -31.04 7.57 -1.71
N THR A 237 -30.18 7.28 -2.69
CA THR A 237 -29.25 8.27 -3.27
C THR A 237 -30.02 9.38 -3.96
N GLU A 238 -31.02 9.05 -4.78
CA GLU A 238 -31.89 10.04 -5.44
C GLU A 238 -32.62 10.92 -4.41
N ARG A 239 -33.22 10.31 -3.37
CA ARG A 239 -33.88 11.02 -2.27
C ARG A 239 -32.94 12.02 -1.59
N ARG A 240 -31.70 11.61 -1.28
CA ARG A 240 -30.69 12.46 -0.64
C ARG A 240 -30.28 13.62 -1.56
N LEU A 241 -30.07 13.38 -2.85
CA LEU A 241 -29.73 14.42 -3.83
C LEU A 241 -30.83 15.48 -3.95
N LEU A 242 -32.10 15.06 -4.07
CA LEU A 242 -33.24 15.97 -4.13
C LEU A 242 -33.36 16.80 -2.83
N SER A 243 -33.17 16.17 -1.68
CA SER A 243 -33.23 16.84 -0.37
C SER A 243 -32.13 17.89 -0.21
N VAL A 244 -30.91 17.61 -0.67
CA VAL A 244 -29.81 18.58 -0.69
C VAL A 244 -30.12 19.74 -1.64
N HIS A 245 -30.65 19.46 -2.82
CA HIS A 245 -31.03 20.48 -3.79
C HIS A 245 -32.09 21.43 -3.22
N GLU A 246 -33.13 20.86 -2.60
CA GLU A 246 -34.23 21.63 -2.00
C GLU A 246 -33.77 22.48 -0.82
N ALA A 247 -32.92 21.92 0.05
CA ALA A 247 -32.32 22.65 1.17
C ALA A 247 -31.52 23.88 0.68
N ARG A 248 -30.70 23.70 -0.38
CA ARG A 248 -29.95 24.80 -1.00
C ARG A 248 -30.88 25.84 -1.61
N ARG A 249 -31.93 25.41 -2.33
CA ARG A 249 -32.90 26.28 -3.00
C ARG A 249 -33.70 27.14 -2.01
N THR A 250 -34.03 26.57 -0.85
CA THR A 250 -34.84 27.22 0.19
C THR A 250 -34.01 27.91 1.28
N GLY A 251 -32.68 27.80 1.23
CA GLY A 251 -31.78 28.33 2.27
C GLY A 251 -31.93 27.65 3.63
N ARG A 252 -32.50 26.43 3.66
CA ARG A 252 -32.69 25.65 4.89
C ARG A 252 -31.52 24.71 5.14
N PRO A 253 -31.24 24.32 6.39
CA PRO A 253 -30.23 23.31 6.67
C PRO A 253 -30.63 21.96 6.07
N VAL A 254 -29.62 21.20 5.59
CA VAL A 254 -29.82 19.83 5.10
C VAL A 254 -30.27 18.93 6.27
N PRO A 255 -31.31 18.09 6.08
CA PRO A 255 -31.74 17.11 7.09
C PRO A 255 -30.57 16.25 7.63
N GLU A 256 -30.64 15.84 8.89
CA GLU A 256 -29.54 15.10 9.53
C GLU A 256 -29.29 13.73 8.90
N ASP A 257 -30.35 13.00 8.54
CA ASP A 257 -30.27 11.70 7.87
C ASP A 257 -29.60 11.80 6.48
N VAL A 258 -29.83 12.91 5.79
CA VAL A 258 -29.23 13.21 4.48
C VAL A 258 -27.76 13.65 4.60
N ARG A 259 -27.36 14.21 5.75
CA ARG A 259 -25.97 14.61 6.02
C ARG A 259 -25.04 13.43 6.30
N ARG A 260 -25.57 12.30 6.77
CA ARG A 260 -24.80 11.05 6.93
C ARG A 260 -24.44 10.52 5.54
N ARG A 261 -23.24 9.96 5.39
CA ARG A 261 -22.79 9.38 4.12
C ARG A 261 -23.34 7.98 3.96
N LEU A 262 -23.79 7.62 2.76
CA LEU A 262 -24.13 6.24 2.44
C LEU A 262 -22.89 5.52 1.88
N TRP A 263 -22.46 4.48 2.56
CA TRP A 263 -21.38 3.60 2.12
C TRP A 263 -21.97 2.29 1.62
N ILE A 264 -21.51 1.84 0.46
CA ILE A 264 -21.89 0.55 -0.11
C ILE A 264 -20.63 -0.31 -0.15
N VAL A 265 -20.60 -1.35 0.67
CA VAL A 265 -19.51 -2.32 0.74
C VAL A 265 -19.96 -3.59 0.05
N VAL A 266 -19.23 -3.97 -0.99
CA VAL A 266 -19.46 -5.22 -1.72
C VAL A 266 -18.20 -6.05 -1.59
N ASP A 267 -18.28 -7.16 -0.86
CA ASP A 267 -17.18 -8.11 -0.71
C ASP A 267 -17.48 -9.37 -1.50
N ARG A 268 -16.51 -9.78 -2.33
CA ARG A 268 -16.60 -10.91 -3.26
C ARG A 268 -17.92 -10.92 -4.05
N PRO A 269 -18.18 -9.88 -4.88
CA PRO A 269 -19.40 -9.76 -5.68
C PRO A 269 -19.68 -10.96 -6.57
#